data_AF-A0A6S7L6I4-F1
#
_entry.id   AF-A0A6S7L6I4-F1
#
_cell.length_a   1.000
_cell.length_b   1.000
_cell.length_c   1.000
_cell.angle_alpha   90.00
_cell.angle_beta   90.00
_cell.angle_gamma   90.00
#
_symmetry.space_group_name_H-M   'P 1'
#
loop_
_entity.id
_entity.type
_entity.pdbx_description
1 polymer ?
#
loop_
_entity_poly.entity_id
_entity_poly.type
_entity_poly.pdbx_seq_one_letter_code
_entity_poly.pdbx_strand_id
1 'polypeptide(L)'
;GRRHDAGMLKDSGLLGSLELHAHNPDGQLLCLYGDPAYPLRPQLMAPYRVGDVQVLTEDMKEFNRAMSSLRVSVEWLFGDVANSFKFIDFKKNLKLRLSAVGKFYVVAALMRNILTCLYGNTTSKYFHIDPPTIDSYLGVHN
;
A
#
# COMPACT_ATOMS: atom_id res chain seq x y z
N GLY A 1 -17.60 3.79 9.64
CA GLY A 1 -18.23 4.88 8.89
C GLY A 1 -18.29 4.44 7.44
N ARG A 2 -19.49 4.43 6.86
CA ARG A 2 -19.81 3.82 5.56
C ARG A 2 -19.44 4.76 4.39
N ARG A 3 -18.24 5.35 4.42
CA ARG A 3 -17.67 6.03 3.24
C ARG A 3 -16.88 4.97 2.48
N HIS A 4 -17.31 4.69 1.25
CA HIS A 4 -16.62 3.80 0.33
C HIS A 4 -15.22 4.35 0.02
N ASP A 5 -14.25 3.49 -0.29
CA ASP A 5 -12.85 3.89 -0.51
C ASP A 5 -12.71 4.96 -1.59
N ALA A 6 -13.56 4.93 -2.61
CA ALA A 6 -13.66 5.98 -3.64
C ALA A 6 -13.97 7.38 -3.06
N GLY A 7 -14.78 7.45 -2.00
CA GLY A 7 -15.05 8.69 -1.29
C GLY A 7 -13.82 9.21 -0.52
N MET A 8 -13.04 8.30 0.08
CA MET A 8 -11.78 8.68 0.73
C MET A 8 -10.74 9.18 -0.29
N LEU A 9 -10.67 8.55 -1.47
CA LEU A 9 -9.80 8.99 -2.57
C LEU A 9 -10.16 10.41 -3.05
N LYS A 10 -11.46 10.70 -3.18
CA LYS A 10 -11.93 12.04 -3.56
C LYS A 10 -11.57 13.06 -2.46
N ASP A 11 -11.88 12.74 -1.21
CA ASP A 11 -11.67 13.62 -0.06
C ASP A 11 -10.18 13.91 0.21
N SER A 12 -9.26 13.04 -0.23
CA SER A 12 -7.81 13.20 -0.01
C SER A 12 -7.15 14.19 -0.97
N GLY A 13 -7.79 14.53 -2.09
CA GLY A 13 -7.18 15.33 -3.16
C GLY A 13 -6.04 14.62 -3.90
N LEU A 14 -5.84 13.31 -3.65
CA LEU A 14 -4.70 12.55 -4.20
C LEU A 14 -4.65 12.59 -5.72
N LEU A 15 -5.80 12.51 -6.40
CA LEU A 15 -5.84 12.49 -7.87
C LEU A 15 -5.26 13.78 -8.48
N GLY A 16 -5.58 14.95 -7.93
CA GLY A 16 -4.99 16.20 -8.38
C GLY A 16 -3.51 16.30 -8.04
N SER A 17 -3.09 15.77 -6.89
CA SER A 17 -1.67 15.70 -6.53
C SER A 17 -0.87 14.81 -7.48
N LEU A 18 -1.42 13.66 -7.86
CA LEU A 18 -0.77 12.75 -8.80
C LEU A 18 -0.65 13.39 -10.19
N GLU A 19 -1.71 14.04 -10.65
CA GLU A 19 -1.70 14.72 -11.95
C GLU A 19 -0.62 15.80 -12.05
N LEU A 20 -0.31 16.48 -10.95
CA LEU A 20 0.71 17.53 -10.90
C LEU A 20 2.14 17.00 -10.68
N HIS A 21 2.29 15.88 -9.96
CA HIS A 21 3.61 15.48 -9.42
C HIS A 21 4.04 14.06 -9.76
N ALA A 22 3.18 13.23 -10.36
CA ALA A 22 3.53 11.85 -10.69
C ALA A 22 4.36 11.78 -11.99
N HIS A 23 5.52 12.40 -11.95
CA HIS A 23 6.52 12.38 -13.01
C HIS A 23 7.88 12.07 -12.38
N ASN A 24 8.70 11.28 -13.08
CA ASN A 24 10.09 11.08 -12.70
C ASN A 24 10.93 12.34 -13.03
N PRO A 25 12.22 12.39 -12.63
CA PRO A 25 13.09 13.53 -12.96
C PRO A 25 13.22 13.83 -14.46
N ASP A 26 13.01 12.82 -15.32
CA ASP A 26 13.04 12.94 -16.78
C ASP A 26 11.68 13.39 -17.37
N GLY A 27 10.69 13.68 -16.51
CA GLY A 27 9.34 14.09 -16.90
C GLY A 27 8.42 12.95 -17.32
N GLN A 28 8.88 11.70 -17.29
CA GLN A 28 8.07 10.54 -17.64
C GLN A 28 7.00 10.29 -16.59
N LEU A 29 5.79 9.99 -17.05
CA LEU A 29 4.65 9.72 -16.20
C LEU A 29 4.90 8.51 -15.29
N LEU A 30 4.69 8.70 -14.00
CA LEU A 30 4.66 7.64 -13.00
C LEU A 30 3.21 7.25 -12.71
N CYS A 31 3.00 5.96 -12.46
CA CYS A 31 1.67 5.41 -12.21
C CYS A 31 1.64 4.62 -10.91
N LEU A 32 0.66 4.91 -10.06
CA LEU A 32 0.38 4.11 -8.87
C LEU A 32 -0.60 2.98 -9.20
N TYR A 33 -0.42 1.84 -8.56
CA TYR A 33 -1.42 0.78 -8.57
C TYR A 33 -2.32 0.89 -7.33
N GLY A 34 -3.60 1.13 -7.57
CA GLY A 34 -4.61 1.43 -6.57
C GLY A 34 -5.58 0.29 -6.30
N ASP A 35 -6.46 0.54 -5.33
CA ASP A 35 -7.56 -0.36 -5.01
C ASP A 35 -8.49 -0.53 -6.23
N PRO A 36 -9.08 -1.72 -6.42
CA PRO A 36 -10.09 -1.91 -7.45
C PRO A 36 -11.18 -0.81 -7.45
N ALA A 37 -11.63 -0.33 -6.28
CA ALA A 37 -12.65 0.72 -6.18
C ALA A 37 -12.26 2.08 -6.80
N TYR A 38 -11.01 2.26 -7.22
CA TYR A 38 -10.52 3.51 -7.79
C TYR A 38 -10.69 3.58 -9.31
N PRO A 39 -10.86 4.79 -9.87
CA PRO A 39 -10.96 4.96 -11.31
C PRO A 39 -9.60 4.78 -11.99
N LEU A 40 -9.60 4.27 -13.22
CA LEU A 40 -8.42 4.27 -14.07
C LEU A 40 -8.08 5.70 -14.52
N ARG A 41 -6.82 6.09 -14.34
CA ARG A 41 -6.21 7.34 -14.81
C ARG A 41 -4.77 7.08 -15.25
N PRO A 42 -4.16 7.98 -16.06
CA PRO A 42 -2.76 7.83 -16.46
C PRO A 42 -1.80 7.63 -15.26
N GLN A 43 -2.05 8.34 -14.14
CA GLN A 43 -1.24 8.27 -12.92
C GLN A 43 -1.73 7.24 -11.89
N LEU A 44 -2.88 6.60 -12.13
CA LEU A 44 -3.50 5.65 -11.20
C LEU A 44 -4.15 4.51 -11.96
N MET A 45 -3.48 3.36 -11.97
CA MET A 45 -4.02 2.10 -12.47
C MET A 45 -4.71 1.33 -11.35
N ALA A 46 -5.61 0.45 -11.73
CA ALA A 46 -6.31 -0.50 -10.88
C ALA A 46 -6.48 -1.79 -11.72
N PRO A 47 -6.84 -2.94 -11.13
CA PRO A 47 -7.06 -4.14 -11.94
C PRO A 47 -8.16 -3.92 -12.98
N TYR A 48 -7.96 -4.47 -14.17
CA TYR A 48 -8.94 -4.42 -15.25
C TYR A 48 -10.21 -5.17 -14.86
N ARG A 49 -11.37 -4.62 -15.22
CA ARG A 49 -12.68 -5.17 -14.86
C ARG A 49 -13.59 -5.28 -16.07
N VAL A 50 -14.43 -6.30 -16.03
CA VAL A 50 -15.56 -6.41 -16.93
C VAL A 50 -16.50 -5.23 -16.65
N GLY A 51 -16.77 -4.42 -17.69
CA GLY A 51 -17.56 -3.18 -17.57
C GLY A 51 -16.75 -1.91 -17.81
N ASP A 52 -15.45 -1.90 -17.45
CA ASP A 52 -14.51 -0.84 -17.83
C ASP A 52 -13.92 -1.10 -19.23
N VAL A 53 -13.85 -2.38 -19.60
CA VAL A 53 -13.51 -2.87 -20.94
C VAL A 53 -14.54 -3.89 -21.40
N GLN A 54 -14.75 -4.00 -22.72
CA GLN A 54 -15.79 -4.86 -23.31
C GLN A 54 -15.50 -6.34 -23.08
N VAL A 55 -14.25 -6.76 -23.23
CA VAL A 55 -13.76 -8.12 -22.95
C VAL A 55 -12.35 -8.00 -22.36
N LEU A 56 -12.08 -8.74 -21.29
CA LEU A 56 -10.73 -8.86 -20.75
C LEU A 56 -9.89 -9.74 -21.69
N THR A 57 -8.85 -9.16 -22.27
CA THR A 57 -7.85 -9.92 -23.04
C THR A 57 -7.04 -10.83 -22.12
N GLU A 58 -6.34 -11.82 -22.67
CA GLU A 58 -5.46 -12.68 -21.87
C GLU A 58 -4.36 -11.86 -21.17
N ASP A 59 -3.75 -10.88 -21.85
CA ASP A 59 -2.75 -9.99 -21.26
C ASP A 59 -3.30 -9.21 -20.04
N MET A 60 -4.55 -8.75 -20.10
CA MET A 60 -5.20 -8.08 -18.97
C MET A 60 -5.44 -9.02 -17.78
N LYS A 61 -5.79 -10.29 -18.06
CA LYS A 61 -5.98 -11.31 -17.03
C LYS A 61 -4.65 -11.68 -16.38
N GLU A 62 -3.59 -11.81 -17.18
CA GLU A 62 -2.24 -12.08 -16.69
C GLU A 62 -1.72 -10.92 -15.85
N PHE A 63 -1.90 -9.68 -16.32
CA PHE A 63 -1.59 -8.48 -15.54
C PHE A 63 -2.32 -8.46 -14.20
N ASN A 64 -3.64 -8.68 -14.21
CA ASN A 64 -4.42 -8.74 -12.96
C ASN A 64 -3.95 -9.85 -12.02
N ARG A 65 -3.55 -11.01 -12.56
CA ARG A 65 -3.01 -12.13 -11.76
C ARG A 65 -1.69 -11.74 -11.11
N ALA A 66 -0.77 -11.14 -11.86
CA ALA A 66 0.51 -10.67 -11.35
C ALA A 66 0.31 -9.62 -10.24
N MET A 67 -0.53 -8.61 -10.50
CA MET A 67 -0.80 -7.55 -9.53
C MET A 67 -1.55 -8.04 -8.28
N SER A 68 -2.42 -9.06 -8.42
CA SER A 68 -3.08 -9.67 -7.27
C SER A 68 -2.09 -10.37 -6.34
N SER A 69 -1.01 -10.98 -6.86
CA SER A 69 0.03 -11.58 -6.02
C SER A 69 0.76 -10.52 -5.20
N LEU A 70 1.12 -9.39 -5.82
CA LEU A 70 1.73 -8.26 -5.12
C LEU A 70 0.80 -7.68 -4.05
N ARG A 71 -0.50 -7.55 -4.36
CA ARG A 71 -1.51 -7.07 -3.40
C ARG A 71 -1.60 -7.95 -2.16
N VAL A 72 -1.48 -9.28 -2.29
CA VAL A 72 -1.47 -10.21 -1.15
C VAL A 72 -0.30 -9.92 -0.22
N SER A 73 0.90 -9.64 -0.75
CA SER A 73 2.06 -9.28 0.08
C SER A 73 1.82 -8.01 0.91
N VAL A 74 1.15 -7.02 0.31
CA VAL A 74 0.77 -5.76 0.97
C VAL A 74 -0.28 -5.99 2.05
N GLU A 75 -1.31 -6.81 1.78
CA GLU A 75 -2.32 -7.19 2.78
C GLU A 75 -1.69 -7.94 3.97
N TRP A 76 -0.73 -8.82 3.73
CA TRP A 76 0.01 -9.52 4.78
C TRP A 76 0.80 -8.54 5.65
N LEU A 77 1.44 -7.53 5.06
CA LEU A 77 2.13 -6.48 5.81
C LEU A 77 1.17 -5.70 6.71
N PHE A 78 -0.01 -5.30 6.20
CA PHE A 78 -1.03 -4.65 7.01
C PHE A 78 -1.47 -5.54 8.19
N GLY A 79 -1.68 -6.83 7.93
CA GLY A 79 -2.01 -7.83 8.95
C GLY A 79 -0.91 -7.98 10.01
N ASP A 80 0.35 -8.01 9.60
CA ASP A 80 1.51 -8.16 10.50
C ASP A 80 1.64 -6.96 11.45
N VAL A 81 1.50 -5.73 10.93
CA VAL A 81 1.50 -4.51 11.75
C VAL A 81 0.33 -4.50 12.72
N ALA A 82 -0.89 -4.74 12.24
CA ALA A 82 -2.10 -4.73 13.08
C ALA A 82 -2.08 -5.81 14.17
N ASN A 83 -1.52 -6.99 13.86
CA ASN A 83 -1.38 -8.08 14.83
C ASN A 83 -0.29 -7.83 15.86
N SER A 84 0.82 -7.21 15.46
CA SER A 84 1.91 -6.86 16.37
C SER A 84 1.53 -5.72 17.32
N PHE A 85 0.72 -4.76 16.84
CA PHE A 85 0.36 -3.55 17.59
C PHE A 85 -1.16 -3.41 17.71
N LYS A 86 -1.76 -4.24 18.58
CA LYS A 86 -3.23 -4.35 18.76
C LYS A 86 -3.94 -3.03 19.07
N PHE A 87 -3.24 -2.04 19.62
CA PHE A 87 -3.82 -0.72 19.87
C PHE A 87 -4.25 -0.01 18.57
N ILE A 88 -3.65 -0.35 17.42
CA ILE A 88 -3.94 0.22 16.09
C ILE A 88 -5.20 -0.39 15.48
N ASP A 89 -5.59 -1.59 15.90
CA ASP A 89 -6.83 -2.26 15.51
C ASP A 89 -8.00 -1.95 16.47
N PHE A 90 -7.79 -1.09 17.48
CA PHE A 90 -8.84 -0.75 18.44
C PHE A 90 -9.82 0.29 17.88
N LYS A 91 -10.73 -0.19 17.01
CA LYS A 91 -11.74 0.60 16.26
C LYS A 91 -12.61 1.52 17.13
N LYS A 92 -12.79 1.22 18.41
CA LYS A 92 -13.61 2.05 19.32
C LYS A 92 -12.91 3.36 19.71
N ASN A 93 -11.57 3.41 19.73
CA ASN A 93 -10.80 4.63 20.08
C ASN A 93 -10.11 5.31 18.89
N LEU A 94 -10.04 4.65 17.73
CA LEU A 94 -9.38 5.18 16.55
C LEU A 94 -10.40 5.61 15.51
N LYS A 95 -10.56 6.93 15.39
CA LYS A 95 -11.44 7.54 14.40
C LYS A 95 -10.60 8.41 13.47
N LEU A 96 -10.73 8.18 12.17
CA LEU A 96 -10.12 9.05 11.15
C LEU A 96 -10.53 10.51 11.41
N ARG A 97 -9.56 11.43 11.37
CA ARG A 97 -9.69 12.86 11.67
C ARG A 97 -9.98 13.25 13.13
N LEU A 98 -10.13 12.29 14.05
CA LEU A 98 -10.36 12.55 15.48
C LEU A 98 -9.26 11.99 16.37
N SER A 99 -8.50 11.02 15.87
CA SER A 99 -7.32 10.47 16.53
C SER A 99 -6.13 10.52 15.55
N ALA A 100 -4.90 10.52 16.06
CA ALA A 100 -3.68 10.51 15.25
C ALA A 100 -3.39 9.13 14.61
N VAL A 101 -4.42 8.47 14.06
CA VAL A 101 -4.38 7.10 13.53
C VAL A 101 -3.25 6.92 12.52
N GLY A 102 -3.06 7.87 11.61
CA GLY A 102 -1.97 7.82 10.63
C GLY A 102 -0.58 7.82 11.26
N LYS A 103 -0.35 8.65 12.29
CA LYS A 103 0.93 8.70 13.01
C LYS A 103 1.19 7.39 13.76
N PHE A 104 0.16 6.85 14.42
CA PHE A 104 0.26 5.57 15.12
C PHE A 104 0.64 4.43 14.18
N TYR A 105 -0.01 4.37 13.00
CA TYR A 105 0.31 3.36 12.01
C TYR A 105 1.76 3.49 11.50
N VAL A 106 2.22 4.70 11.17
CA VAL A 106 3.59 4.93 10.70
C VAL A 106 4.63 4.49 11.74
N VAL A 107 4.44 4.85 13.01
CA VAL A 107 5.36 4.45 14.10
C VAL A 107 5.39 2.94 14.27
N ALA A 108 4.23 2.28 14.21
CA ALA A 108 4.16 0.84 14.35
C ALA A 108 4.72 0.09 13.14
N ALA A 109 4.50 0.58 11.93
CA ALA A 109 5.14 0.05 10.73
C ALA A 109 6.67 0.18 10.83
N LEU A 110 7.18 1.33 11.30
CA LEU A 110 8.60 1.52 11.55
C LEU A 110 9.15 0.52 12.57
N MET A 111 8.49 0.38 13.73
CA MET A 111 8.87 -0.60 14.75
C MET A 111 8.80 -2.04 14.22
N ARG A 112 7.79 -2.36 13.40
CA ARG A 112 7.66 -3.68 12.79
C ARG A 112 8.79 -3.98 11.81
N ASN A 113 9.19 -2.99 11.01
CA ASN A 113 10.31 -3.14 10.09
C ASN A 113 11.62 -3.34 10.86
N ILE A 114 11.84 -2.62 11.96
CA ILE A 114 13.01 -2.84 12.84
C ILE A 114 13.02 -4.27 13.40
N LEU A 115 11.89 -4.77 13.90
CA LEU A 115 11.78 -6.15 14.38
C LEU A 115 12.05 -7.17 13.26
N THR A 116 11.59 -6.87 12.04
CA THR A 116 11.88 -7.69 10.86
C THR A 116 13.38 -7.70 10.53
N CYS A 117 14.09 -6.58 10.66
CA CYS A 117 15.55 -6.52 10.45
C CYS A 117 16.30 -7.36 11.51
N LEU A 118 15.85 -7.34 12.76
CA LEU A 118 16.53 -8.02 13.86
C LEU A 118 16.22 -9.52 13.94
N TYR A 119 15.00 -9.93 13.60
CA TYR A 119 14.50 -11.28 13.86
C TYR A 119 13.87 -11.97 12.64
N GLY A 120 13.76 -11.27 11.51
CA GLY A 120 13.03 -11.71 10.34
C GLY A 120 11.51 -11.71 10.53
N ASN A 121 10.77 -12.16 9.51
CA ASN A 121 9.34 -12.41 9.59
C ASN A 121 8.93 -13.56 8.65
N THR A 122 7.65 -13.95 8.71
CA THR A 122 7.13 -15.02 7.84
C THR A 122 7.07 -14.59 6.38
N THR A 123 6.82 -13.30 6.12
CA THR A 123 6.76 -12.73 4.77
C THR A 123 8.10 -12.84 4.04
N SER A 124 9.21 -12.49 4.69
CA SER A 124 10.57 -12.55 4.16
C SER A 124 10.94 -13.99 3.79
N LYS A 125 10.58 -14.96 4.64
CA LYS A 125 10.74 -16.39 4.38
C LYS A 125 9.90 -16.89 3.21
N TYR A 126 8.65 -16.45 3.10
CA TYR A 126 7.74 -16.85 2.02
C TYR A 126 8.21 -16.35 0.66
N PHE A 127 8.69 -15.11 0.59
CA PHE A 127 9.20 -14.51 -0.65
C PHE A 127 10.68 -14.82 -0.93
N HIS A 128 11.37 -15.51 -0.02
CA HIS A 128 12.81 -15.77 -0.10
C HIS A 128 13.65 -14.49 -0.26
N ILE A 129 13.29 -13.46 0.49
CA ILE A 129 13.99 -12.17 0.51
C ILE A 129 14.48 -11.93 1.93
N ASP A 130 15.79 -11.87 2.11
CA ASP A 130 16.36 -11.55 3.42
C ASP A 130 16.10 -10.08 3.79
N PRO A 131 15.73 -9.81 5.04
CA PRO A 131 15.56 -8.43 5.49
C PRO A 131 16.92 -7.72 5.52
N PRO A 132 16.95 -6.40 5.31
CA PRO A 132 18.18 -5.63 5.47
C PRO A 132 18.65 -5.66 6.93
N THR A 133 19.94 -5.33 7.15
CA THR A 133 20.43 -5.06 8.49
C THR A 133 19.75 -3.83 9.07
N ILE A 134 19.70 -3.73 10.40
CA ILE A 134 19.12 -2.57 11.08
C ILE A 134 19.82 -1.25 10.69
N ASP A 135 21.14 -1.27 10.55
CA ASP A 135 21.93 -0.09 10.18
C ASP A 135 21.62 0.38 8.76
N SER A 136 21.53 -0.56 7.81
CA SER A 136 21.15 -0.28 6.41
C SER A 136 19.74 0.29 6.33
N TYR A 137 18.79 -0.27 7.09
CA TYR A 137 17.41 0.19 7.10
C TYR A 137 17.25 1.59 7.73
N LEU A 138 17.98 1.88 8.80
CA LEU A 138 17.93 3.18 9.48
C LEU A 138 18.81 4.25 8.82
N GLY A 139 19.62 3.88 7.82
CA GLY A 139 20.56 4.80 7.17
C GLY A 139 21.69 5.26 8.09
N VAL A 140 22.04 4.44 9.10
CA VAL A 140 23.16 4.72 10.00
C VAL A 140 24.41 4.14 9.38
N HIS A 141 25.25 5.02 8.83
CA HIS A 141 26.61 4.67 8.40
C HIS A 141 27.56 5.04 9.54
N ASN A 142 28.28 4.05 10.09
CA ASN A 142 29.39 4.28 11.02
C ASN A 142 30.58 4.90 10.29
#